data_AF-A0A7L0K1R7-F1
#
_entry.id   AF-A0A7L0K1R7-F1
#
_cell.length_a   1.000
_cell.length_b   1.000
_cell.length_c   1.000
_cell.angle_alpha   90.00
_cell.angle_beta   90.00
_cell.angle_gamma   90.00
#
_symmetry.space_group_name_H-M   'P 1'
#
loop_
_entity.id
_entity.type
_entity.pdbx_description
1 polymer ?
#
loop_
_entity_poly.entity_id
_entity_poly.type
_entity_poly.pdbx_seq_one_letter_code
_entity_poly.pdbx_strand_id
1 'polypeptide(L)'
;TRGSVEVALASLCTLLLCCSLVLAGCRRVTFFPATLTRPAGSSATFFCNISMEINSSWEYNLNWYKETDHSHPQKIAEISRNTPHTKTEKYLVFNHAPTFKIEILNLHQNDSGSYYCGLITLFQPNKVEESSRSRLVVTAAPEKTNTTDEPDVEESSPPDHIKVTLLGILLLAGVLVLLVFGYFTITYRRGEDELPQQGVLALQKEEKPPVVSVSTVDYGVLEFQWDPHTQVPPESCPADQTEYATIIFPEEKPVTPERGKKHQD
;
A
#
# COMPACT_ATOMS: atom_id res chain seq x y z
N THR A 1 -6.42 33.71 -29.55
CA THR A 1 -7.32 33.10 -28.54
C THR A 1 -7.29 31.58 -28.55
N ARG A 2 -7.33 30.90 -29.71
CA ARG A 2 -7.27 29.42 -29.83
C ARG A 2 -6.08 28.74 -29.11
N GLY A 3 -4.86 29.27 -29.28
CA GLY A 3 -3.67 28.70 -28.60
C GLY A 3 -3.68 28.85 -27.08
N SER A 4 -4.36 29.86 -26.53
CA SER A 4 -4.47 30.02 -25.07
C SER A 4 -5.39 28.98 -24.44
N VAL A 5 -6.40 28.53 -25.19
CA VAL A 5 -7.34 27.50 -24.73
C VAL A 5 -6.70 26.12 -24.77
N GLU A 6 -5.91 25.83 -25.81
CA GLU A 6 -5.17 24.56 -25.92
C GLU A 6 -4.08 24.42 -24.85
N VAL A 7 -3.36 25.51 -24.53
CA VAL A 7 -2.37 25.53 -23.44
C VAL A 7 -3.05 25.34 -22.07
N ALA A 8 -4.21 25.97 -21.85
CA ALA A 8 -4.98 25.79 -20.62
C ALA A 8 -5.53 24.35 -20.49
N LEU A 9 -6.00 23.76 -21.59
CA LEU A 9 -6.51 22.38 -21.61
C LEU A 9 -5.39 21.37 -21.38
N ALA A 10 -4.23 21.55 -22.02
CA ALA A 10 -3.06 20.72 -21.81
C ALA A 10 -2.57 20.80 -20.36
N SER A 11 -2.49 22.02 -19.79
CA SER A 11 -2.11 22.23 -18.39
C SER A 11 -3.09 21.57 -17.41
N LEU A 12 -4.40 21.68 -17.66
CA LEU A 12 -5.43 21.02 -16.86
C LEU A 12 -5.34 19.48 -16.98
N CYS A 13 -5.12 18.94 -18.18
CA CYS A 13 -4.91 17.51 -18.38
C CYS A 13 -3.65 17.02 -17.67
N THR A 14 -2.54 17.76 -17.71
CA THR A 14 -1.32 17.42 -16.97
C THR A 14 -1.56 17.46 -15.47
N LEU A 15 -2.26 18.47 -14.95
CA LEU A 15 -2.63 18.54 -13.53
C LEU A 15 -3.55 17.39 -13.11
N LEU A 16 -4.55 17.04 -13.92
CA LEU A 16 -5.46 15.92 -13.65
C LEU A 16 -4.74 14.57 -13.72
N LEU A 17 -3.85 14.36 -14.69
CA LEU A 17 -3.00 13.18 -14.81
C LEU A 17 -1.99 13.08 -13.66
N CYS A 18 -1.38 14.19 -13.26
CA CYS A 18 -0.50 14.24 -12.09
C CYS A 18 -1.27 13.97 -10.78
N CYS A 19 -2.45 14.57 -10.60
CA CYS A 19 -3.29 14.34 -9.41
C CYS A 19 -3.81 12.90 -9.32
N SER A 20 -4.19 12.31 -10.44
CA SER A 20 -4.62 10.90 -10.48
C SER A 20 -3.48 9.92 -10.24
N LEU A 21 -2.25 10.23 -10.70
CA LEU A 21 -1.06 9.43 -10.38
C LEU A 21 -0.67 9.51 -8.89
N VAL A 22 -0.85 10.69 -8.27
CA VAL A 22 -0.62 10.88 -6.82
C VAL A 22 -1.69 10.16 -5.98
N LEU A 23 -2.94 10.11 -6.44
CA LEU A 23 -4.03 9.39 -5.76
C LEU A 23 -3.96 7.85 -5.94
N ALA A 24 -3.44 7.37 -7.07
CA ALA A 24 -3.29 5.94 -7.37
C ALA A 24 -2.13 5.26 -6.59
N GLY A 25 -1.24 6.04 -5.97
CA GLY A 25 -0.02 5.54 -5.31
C GLY A 25 -0.10 5.38 -3.78
N CYS A 26 -1.19 5.76 -3.13
CA CYS A 26 -1.31 5.64 -1.68
C CYS A 26 -1.68 4.20 -1.29
N ARG A 27 -0.66 3.38 -0.98
CA ARG A 27 -0.88 2.15 -0.22
C ARG A 27 -1.57 2.52 1.09
N ARG A 28 -2.74 1.93 1.35
CA ARG A 28 -3.55 2.25 2.51
C ARG A 28 -3.90 1.00 3.27
N VAL A 29 -3.43 0.95 4.51
CA VAL A 29 -3.94 0.02 5.51
C VAL A 29 -5.07 0.73 6.24
N THR A 30 -6.20 0.07 6.37
CA THR A 30 -7.40 0.61 7.03
C THR A 30 -7.81 -0.29 8.17
N PHE A 31 -8.34 0.30 9.23
CA PHE A 31 -8.79 -0.44 10.41
C PHE A 31 -10.18 0.06 10.80
N PHE A 32 -11.14 -0.85 10.90
CA PHE A 32 -12.55 -0.51 11.08
C PHE A 32 -13.28 -1.51 12.00
N PRO A 33 -14.38 -1.10 12.64
CA PRO A 33 -14.96 0.25 12.66
C PRO A 33 -14.12 1.25 13.47
N ALA A 34 -14.20 2.55 13.14
CA ALA A 34 -13.41 3.59 13.80
C ALA A 34 -13.69 3.74 15.30
N THR A 35 -14.90 3.41 15.74
CA THR A 35 -15.26 3.32 17.16
C THR A 35 -16.19 2.14 17.37
N LEU A 36 -15.92 1.37 18.41
CA LEU A 36 -16.69 0.20 18.79
C LEU A 36 -16.97 0.26 20.29
N THR A 37 -18.24 0.12 20.67
CA THR A 37 -18.67 0.05 22.06
C THR A 37 -19.26 -1.33 22.34
N ARG A 38 -18.76 -2.01 23.37
CA ARG A 38 -19.19 -3.37 23.72
C ARG A 38 -19.22 -3.56 25.25
N PRO A 39 -20.15 -4.35 25.79
CA PRO A 39 -20.19 -4.63 27.22
C PRO A 39 -19.08 -5.59 27.64
N ALA A 40 -18.66 -5.49 28.90
CA ALA A 40 -17.76 -6.45 29.52
C ALA A 40 -18.30 -7.89 29.40
N GLY A 41 -17.40 -8.86 29.21
CA GLY A 41 -17.71 -10.27 28.98
C GLY A 41 -18.04 -10.63 27.53
N SER A 42 -18.33 -9.65 26.65
CA SER A 42 -18.58 -9.90 25.22
C SER A 42 -17.29 -9.97 24.40
N SER A 43 -17.38 -10.09 23.07
CA SER A 43 -16.25 -9.95 22.15
C SER A 43 -16.33 -8.67 21.31
N ALA A 44 -15.17 -8.16 20.91
CA ALA A 44 -15.05 -7.05 19.96
C ALA A 44 -14.36 -7.54 18.69
N THR A 45 -14.92 -7.18 17.53
CA THR A 45 -14.33 -7.53 16.24
C THR A 45 -13.89 -6.26 15.51
N PHE A 46 -12.64 -6.27 15.04
CA PHE A 46 -12.13 -5.28 14.11
C PHE A 46 -11.63 -5.96 12.84
N PHE A 47 -11.54 -5.17 11.78
CA PHE A 47 -11.07 -5.61 10.48
C PHE A 47 -9.95 -4.70 10.00
N CYS A 48 -8.87 -5.31 9.54
CA CYS A 48 -7.76 -4.64 8.88
C CYS A 48 -7.84 -4.92 7.39
N ASN A 49 -7.97 -3.91 6.53
CA ASN A 49 -8.02 -4.09 5.09
C ASN A 49 -6.84 -3.39 4.42
N ILE A 50 -6.22 -4.10 3.47
CA ILE A 50 -5.04 -3.65 2.73
C ILE A 50 -5.46 -3.37 1.28
N SER A 51 -5.27 -2.14 0.82
CA SER A 51 -5.72 -1.70 -0.52
C SER A 51 -4.90 -2.25 -1.69
N MET A 52 -3.91 -3.09 -1.43
CA MET A 52 -2.97 -3.57 -2.45
C MET A 52 -3.50 -4.85 -3.10
N GLU A 53 -3.28 -4.99 -4.42
CA GLU A 53 -3.24 -6.32 -5.02
C GLU A 53 -2.09 -7.09 -4.37
N ILE A 54 -2.42 -7.98 -3.45
CA ILE A 54 -1.45 -8.83 -2.76
C ILE A 54 -0.87 -9.78 -3.80
N ASN A 55 0.17 -9.33 -4.52
CA ASN A 55 0.92 -10.17 -5.43
C ASN A 55 1.36 -11.42 -4.65
N SER A 56 1.11 -12.60 -5.22
CA SER A 56 1.36 -13.90 -4.58
C SER A 56 2.80 -14.06 -4.08
N SER A 57 3.76 -13.33 -4.67
CA SER A 57 5.19 -13.38 -4.35
C SER A 57 5.61 -12.58 -3.11
N TRP A 58 4.77 -11.74 -2.49
CA TRP A 58 5.26 -10.80 -1.47
C TRP A 58 5.14 -11.35 -0.05
N GLU A 59 6.24 -11.66 0.63
CA GLU A 59 6.17 -11.99 2.04
C GLU A 59 5.80 -10.76 2.88
N TYR A 60 4.74 -10.89 3.67
CA TYR A 60 4.28 -9.85 4.59
C TYR A 60 3.83 -10.45 5.92
N ASN A 61 3.96 -9.64 6.97
CA ASN A 61 3.41 -9.88 8.29
C ASN A 61 2.48 -8.73 8.65
N LEU A 62 1.33 -9.07 9.22
CA LEU A 62 0.39 -8.09 9.73
C LEU A 62 0.38 -8.19 11.26
N ASN A 63 0.66 -7.07 11.91
CA ASN A 63 0.67 -6.95 13.36
C ASN A 63 -0.49 -6.10 13.84
N TRP A 64 -1.02 -6.43 15.00
CA TRP A 64 -1.99 -5.61 15.71
C TRP A 64 -1.38 -5.03 16.96
N TYR A 65 -1.76 -3.80 17.26
CA TYR A 65 -1.26 -3.04 18.38
C TYR A 65 -2.41 -2.47 19.19
N LYS A 66 -2.18 -2.36 20.50
CA LYS A 66 -3.02 -1.64 21.45
C LYS A 66 -2.22 -0.49 22.05
N GLU A 67 -2.76 0.71 21.95
CA GLU A 67 -2.30 1.91 22.64
C GLU A 67 -3.20 2.12 23.86
N THR A 68 -2.58 2.23 25.03
CA THR A 68 -3.22 2.74 26.25
C THR A 68 -2.66 4.13 26.54
N ASP A 69 -3.43 4.98 27.23
CA ASP A 69 -3.01 6.35 27.50
C ASP A 69 -1.62 6.41 28.15
N HIS A 70 -0.69 7.14 27.51
CA HIS A 70 0.68 7.38 27.95
C HIS A 70 1.68 6.21 27.90
N SER A 71 1.36 5.08 27.24
CA SER A 71 2.32 3.98 27.03
C SER A 71 2.71 3.81 25.57
N HIS A 72 3.83 3.12 25.34
CA HIS A 72 4.23 2.69 24.00
C HIS A 72 3.22 1.67 23.46
N PRO A 73 2.92 1.66 22.15
CA PRO A 73 2.03 0.67 21.55
C PRO A 73 2.49 -0.76 21.83
N GLN A 74 1.61 -1.58 22.40
CA GLN A 74 1.88 -2.98 22.67
C GLN A 74 1.42 -3.83 21.50
N LYS A 75 2.29 -4.67 20.93
CA LYS A 75 1.90 -5.69 19.96
C LYS A 75 1.04 -6.75 20.66
N ILE A 76 -0.18 -6.98 20.17
CA ILE A 76 -1.16 -7.90 20.76
C ILE A 76 -1.38 -9.16 19.93
N ALA A 77 -1.13 -9.10 18.62
CA ALA A 77 -1.29 -10.25 17.73
C ALA A 77 -0.48 -10.08 16.44
N GLU A 78 -0.27 -11.20 15.75
CA GLU A 78 0.40 -11.28 14.45
C GLU A 78 -0.23 -12.37 13.59
N ILE A 79 -0.21 -12.14 12.27
CA ILE A 79 -0.48 -13.16 11.28
C ILE A 79 0.44 -12.98 10.07
N SER A 80 0.97 -14.09 9.59
CA SER A 80 1.74 -14.16 8.35
C SER A 80 0.85 -14.60 7.20
N ARG A 81 1.26 -14.31 5.96
CA ARG A 81 0.51 -14.66 4.72
C ARG A 81 -0.04 -16.09 4.69
N ASN A 82 0.76 -17.08 5.08
CA ASN A 82 0.42 -18.50 4.96
C ASN A 82 -0.30 -19.07 6.19
N THR A 83 -0.51 -18.24 7.22
CA THR A 83 -1.20 -18.63 8.44
C THR A 83 -2.68 -18.31 8.29
N PRO A 84 -3.59 -19.32 8.30
CA PRO A 84 -5.02 -19.08 8.11
C PRO A 84 -5.65 -18.39 9.32
N HIS A 85 -5.19 -18.71 10.52
CA HIS A 85 -5.61 -18.07 11.76
C HIS A 85 -4.57 -18.22 12.86
N THR A 86 -4.56 -17.29 13.81
CA THR A 86 -3.76 -17.33 15.04
C THR A 86 -4.70 -17.18 16.23
N LYS A 87 -4.54 -18.00 17.27
CA LYS A 87 -5.37 -17.95 18.48
C LYS A 87 -4.51 -17.85 19.73
N THR A 88 -4.90 -16.94 20.62
CA THR A 88 -4.42 -16.83 22.00
C THR A 88 -5.61 -16.91 22.95
N GLU A 89 -5.38 -16.81 24.26
CA GLU A 89 -6.49 -16.71 25.24
C GLU A 89 -7.35 -15.47 25.02
N LYS A 90 -6.74 -14.37 24.57
CA LYS A 90 -7.40 -13.06 24.46
C LYS A 90 -7.81 -12.68 23.04
N TYR A 91 -7.06 -13.13 22.04
CA TYR A 91 -7.20 -12.69 20.65
C TYR A 91 -7.34 -13.86 19.69
N LEU A 92 -8.23 -13.72 18.72
CA LEU A 92 -8.41 -14.62 17.59
C LEU A 92 -8.28 -13.83 16.27
N VAL A 93 -7.31 -14.19 15.46
CA VAL A 93 -7.01 -13.50 14.20
C VAL A 93 -7.25 -14.45 13.04
N PHE A 94 -7.93 -13.97 11.99
CA PHE A 94 -8.20 -14.70 10.77
C PHE A 94 -7.63 -13.98 9.55
N ASN A 95 -7.04 -14.77 8.66
CA ASN A 95 -6.55 -14.32 7.38
C ASN A 95 -7.62 -14.55 6.31
N HIS A 96 -8.28 -13.46 5.89
CA HIS A 96 -9.17 -13.43 4.72
C HIS A 96 -8.69 -12.39 3.72
N ALA A 97 -7.36 -12.40 3.45
CA ALA A 97 -6.68 -11.46 2.57
C ALA A 97 -7.54 -11.08 1.33
N PRO A 98 -7.74 -9.78 1.05
CA PRO A 98 -7.03 -8.63 1.63
C PRO A 98 -7.60 -8.11 2.97
N THR A 99 -8.65 -8.72 3.51
CA THR A 99 -9.28 -8.31 4.77
C THR A 99 -8.95 -9.29 5.90
N PHE A 100 -8.37 -8.79 6.98
CA PHE A 100 -7.95 -9.60 8.12
C PHE A 100 -8.86 -9.27 9.29
N LYS A 101 -9.40 -10.29 9.95
CA LYS A 101 -10.30 -10.12 11.10
C LYS A 101 -9.50 -10.34 12.38
N ILE A 102 -9.64 -9.47 13.37
CA ILE A 102 -9.22 -9.71 14.75
C ILE A 102 -10.44 -9.67 15.66
N GLU A 103 -10.52 -10.63 16.58
CA GLU A 103 -11.55 -10.72 17.60
C GLU A 103 -10.89 -10.72 18.99
N ILE A 104 -11.28 -9.77 19.83
CA ILE A 104 -10.87 -9.62 21.22
C ILE A 104 -11.93 -10.30 22.08
N LEU A 105 -11.53 -11.34 22.80
CA LEU A 105 -12.41 -12.20 23.58
C LEU A 105 -12.57 -11.70 25.01
N ASN A 106 -13.71 -12.01 25.63
CA ASN A 106 -14.00 -11.76 27.05
C ASN A 106 -13.56 -10.37 27.52
N LEU A 107 -14.19 -9.33 26.96
CA LEU A 107 -13.80 -7.94 27.18
C LEU A 107 -13.85 -7.54 28.65
N HIS A 108 -12.79 -6.88 29.11
CA HIS A 108 -12.69 -6.23 30.42
C HIS A 108 -12.60 -4.72 30.23
N GLN A 109 -12.89 -3.96 31.28
CA GLN A 109 -12.89 -2.50 31.19
C GLN A 109 -11.51 -1.93 30.75
N ASN A 110 -10.43 -2.58 31.19
CA ASN A 110 -9.05 -2.27 30.82
C ASN A 110 -8.70 -2.60 29.35
N ASP A 111 -9.58 -3.28 28.61
CA ASP A 111 -9.43 -3.45 27.16
C ASP A 111 -9.85 -2.21 26.38
N SER A 112 -10.50 -1.24 27.02
CA SER A 112 -10.73 0.05 26.38
C SER A 112 -9.41 0.68 25.96
N GLY A 113 -9.37 1.27 24.77
CA GLY A 113 -8.14 1.83 24.22
C GLY A 113 -8.18 2.08 22.73
N SER A 114 -7.04 2.47 22.19
CA SER A 114 -6.82 2.69 20.76
C SER A 114 -6.17 1.46 20.15
N TYR A 115 -6.70 0.99 19.02
CA TYR A 115 -6.26 -0.22 18.33
C TYR A 115 -5.96 0.09 16.88
N TYR A 116 -4.90 -0.50 16.34
CA TYR A 116 -4.55 -0.38 14.93
C TYR A 116 -3.78 -1.62 14.44
N CYS A 117 -3.75 -1.80 13.13
CA CYS A 117 -2.89 -2.78 12.47
C CYS A 117 -1.76 -2.10 11.68
N GLY A 118 -0.63 -2.79 11.57
CA GLY A 118 0.54 -2.38 10.79
C GLY A 118 1.01 -3.50 9.87
N LEU A 119 1.17 -3.17 8.59
CA LEU A 119 1.69 -4.06 7.55
C LEU A 119 3.20 -3.92 7.45
N ILE A 120 3.90 -5.06 7.56
CA ILE A 120 5.35 -5.16 7.41
C ILE A 120 5.63 -5.98 6.15
N THR A 121 6.29 -5.40 5.17
CA THR A 121 6.73 -6.09 3.94
C THR A 121 8.22 -6.39 3.99
N LEU A 122 8.62 -7.65 3.76
CA LEU A 122 10.03 -8.06 3.91
C LEU A 122 10.97 -7.40 2.88
N PHE A 123 10.47 -7.04 1.70
CA PHE A 123 11.28 -6.40 0.66
C PHE A 123 11.59 -4.91 0.93
N GLN A 124 10.97 -4.30 1.95
CA GLN A 124 11.23 -2.93 2.39
C GLN A 124 11.37 -2.91 3.92
N PRO A 125 12.49 -3.42 4.47
CA PRO A 125 12.62 -3.78 5.90
C PRO A 125 12.47 -2.61 6.89
N ASN A 126 12.37 -1.36 6.44
CA ASN A 126 12.24 -0.18 7.31
C ASN A 126 10.93 0.60 7.12
N LYS A 127 9.96 0.06 6.38
CA LYS A 127 8.68 0.74 6.15
C LYS A 127 7.53 -0.09 6.70
N VAL A 128 6.99 0.33 7.85
CA VAL A 128 5.72 -0.19 8.38
C VAL A 128 4.61 0.71 7.88
N GLU A 129 3.61 0.13 7.23
CA GLU A 129 2.41 0.85 6.81
C GLU A 129 1.33 0.67 7.88
N GLU A 130 1.10 1.71 8.67
CA GLU A 130 0.09 1.69 9.72
C GLU A 130 -1.29 2.12 9.20
N SER A 131 -2.31 1.58 9.85
CA SER A 131 -3.69 2.04 9.71
C SER A 131 -4.02 3.22 10.62
N SER A 132 -5.21 3.79 10.40
CA SER A 132 -5.84 4.68 11.37
C SER A 132 -6.17 3.94 12.67
N ARG A 133 -6.18 4.68 13.78
CA ARG A 133 -6.55 4.16 15.09
C ARG A 133 -8.07 4.02 15.19
N SER A 134 -8.53 2.90 15.74
CA SER A 134 -9.92 2.67 16.13
C SER A 134 -10.06 2.62 17.64
N ARG A 135 -11.14 3.18 18.17
CA ARG A 135 -11.38 3.26 19.62
C ARG A 135 -12.30 2.15 20.08
N LEU A 136 -11.84 1.34 21.04
CA LEU A 136 -12.70 0.41 21.78
C LEU A 136 -13.11 1.04 23.10
N VAL A 137 -14.41 1.02 23.38
CA VAL A 137 -14.98 1.42 24.68
C VAL A 137 -15.71 0.22 25.27
N VAL A 138 -15.22 -0.26 26.42
CA VAL A 138 -15.86 -1.36 27.13
C VAL A 138 -16.74 -0.81 28.24
N THR A 139 -18.06 -1.04 28.13
CA THR A 139 -19.05 -0.63 29.13
C THR A 139 -19.25 -1.73 30.17
N ALA A 140 -19.88 -1.40 31.30
CA ALA A 140 -20.32 -2.43 32.24
C ALA A 140 -21.22 -3.48 31.54
N ALA A 141 -21.18 -4.71 32.04
CA ALA A 141 -22.08 -5.75 31.55
C ALA A 141 -23.53 -5.33 31.87
N PRO A 142 -24.49 -5.48 30.93
CA PRO A 142 -25.88 -5.23 31.22
C PRO A 142 -26.32 -6.18 32.33
N GLU A 143 -26.85 -5.62 33.40
CA GLU A 143 -27.52 -6.42 34.43
C GLU A 143 -28.66 -7.18 33.76
N LYS A 144 -28.77 -8.47 34.02
CA LYS A 144 -29.79 -9.35 33.42
C LYS A 144 -31.17 -8.99 33.99
N THR A 145 -31.72 -7.88 33.54
CA THR A 145 -33.08 -7.46 33.79
C THR A 145 -33.96 -8.18 32.78
N ASN A 146 -34.68 -9.21 33.25
CA ASN A 146 -35.76 -9.82 32.50
C ASN A 146 -36.88 -8.78 32.35
N THR A 147 -36.83 -7.92 31.34
CA THR A 147 -38.03 -7.19 30.92
C THR A 147 -37.95 -6.90 29.42
N THR A 148 -38.84 -7.59 28.71
CA THR A 148 -39.34 -7.28 27.38
C THR A 148 -39.66 -5.79 27.28
N ASP A 149 -38.96 -5.08 26.41
CA ASP A 149 -39.56 -4.03 25.58
C ASP A 149 -38.66 -3.80 24.37
N GLU A 150 -39.22 -4.11 23.22
CA GLU A 150 -38.69 -3.88 21.88
C GLU A 150 -38.96 -2.42 21.49
N PRO A 151 -37.96 -1.65 21.05
CA PRO A 151 -38.21 -0.48 20.23
C PRO A 151 -37.89 -0.79 18.78
N ASP A 152 -38.91 -0.65 17.95
CA ASP A 152 -38.87 -0.57 16.50
C ASP A 152 -37.70 0.28 16.01
N VAL A 153 -36.86 -0.31 15.15
CA VAL A 153 -35.86 0.43 14.38
C VAL A 153 -36.53 0.87 13.08
N GLU A 154 -36.84 2.17 12.99
CA GLU A 154 -37.19 2.82 11.72
C GLU A 154 -36.04 2.64 10.71
N GLU A 155 -36.37 1.98 9.60
CA GLU A 155 -35.54 1.87 8.41
C GLU A 155 -35.46 3.25 7.73
N SER A 156 -34.49 4.05 8.19
CA SER A 156 -34.16 5.32 7.54
C SER A 156 -33.53 5.06 6.16
N SER A 157 -34.37 5.21 5.14
CA SER A 157 -33.95 5.33 3.75
C SER A 157 -32.83 6.38 3.57
N PRO A 158 -31.88 6.16 2.64
CA PRO A 158 -30.69 7.01 2.53
C PRO A 158 -31.06 8.46 2.18
N PRO A 159 -30.37 9.46 2.75
CA PRO A 159 -30.74 10.86 2.65
C PRO A 159 -30.77 11.31 1.18
N ASP A 160 -31.90 11.90 0.76
CA ASP A 160 -32.17 12.37 -0.61
C ASP A 160 -31.08 13.30 -1.17
N HIS A 161 -30.29 13.92 -0.30
CA HIS A 161 -29.14 14.76 -0.64
C HIS A 161 -28.03 13.99 -1.40
N ILE A 162 -27.85 12.69 -1.13
CA ILE A 162 -26.83 11.87 -1.81
C ILE A 162 -27.26 11.57 -3.25
N LYS A 163 -28.54 11.30 -3.48
CA LYS A 163 -29.11 11.06 -4.81
C LYS A 163 -29.05 12.32 -5.68
N VAL A 164 -29.40 13.47 -5.11
CA VAL A 164 -29.32 14.78 -5.80
C VAL A 164 -27.87 15.13 -6.15
N THR A 165 -26.92 14.89 -5.24
CA THR A 165 -25.50 15.15 -5.49
C THR A 165 -24.93 14.23 -6.57
N LEU A 166 -25.28 12.94 -6.55
CA LEU A 166 -24.85 11.97 -7.56
C LEU A 166 -25.38 12.32 -8.95
N LEU A 167 -26.68 12.67 -9.05
CA LEU A 167 -27.30 13.13 -10.30
C LEU A 167 -26.66 14.43 -10.81
N GLY A 168 -26.34 15.37 -9.92
CA GLY A 168 -25.64 16.60 -10.27
C GLY A 168 -24.25 16.33 -10.87
N ILE A 169 -23.49 15.40 -10.27
CA ILE A 169 -22.17 15.00 -10.78
C ILE A 169 -22.28 14.32 -12.14
N LEU A 170 -23.25 13.41 -12.31
CA LEU A 170 -23.51 12.72 -13.58
C LEU A 170 -23.86 13.70 -14.72
N LEU A 171 -24.70 14.69 -14.44
CA LEU A 171 -25.08 15.71 -15.41
C LEU A 171 -23.89 16.60 -15.78
N LEU A 172 -23.09 17.04 -14.80
CA LEU A 172 -21.91 17.87 -15.04
C LEU A 172 -20.87 17.11 -15.90
N ALA A 173 -20.63 15.83 -15.58
CA ALA A 173 -19.76 14.97 -16.36
C ALA A 173 -20.26 14.79 -17.80
N GLY A 174 -21.57 14.58 -17.99
CA GLY A 174 -22.19 14.48 -19.31
C GLY A 174 -22.01 15.74 -20.15
N VAL A 175 -22.20 16.93 -19.57
CA VAL A 175 -21.98 18.22 -20.26
C VAL A 175 -20.51 18.36 -20.68
N LEU A 176 -19.57 18.02 -19.80
CA LEU A 176 -18.13 18.03 -20.12
C LEU A 176 -17.79 17.12 -21.31
N VAL A 177 -18.33 15.90 -21.34
CA VAL A 177 -18.13 14.96 -22.45
C VAL A 177 -18.69 15.51 -23.76
N LEU A 178 -19.89 16.11 -23.72
CA LEU A 178 -20.51 16.71 -24.92
C LEU A 178 -19.72 17.93 -25.44
N LEU A 179 -19.16 18.75 -24.54
CA LEU A 179 -18.31 19.87 -24.93
C LEU A 179 -17.01 19.40 -25.58
N VAL A 180 -16.41 18.34 -25.04
CA VAL A 180 -15.20 17.72 -25.62
C VAL A 180 -15.51 17.09 -26.98
N PHE A 181 -16.61 16.35 -27.11
CA PHE A 181 -17.04 15.77 -28.38
C PHE A 181 -17.40 16.85 -29.42
N GLY A 182 -18.09 17.92 -28.99
CA GLY A 182 -18.37 19.09 -29.81
C GLY A 182 -17.08 19.79 -30.28
N TYR A 183 -16.11 19.93 -29.39
CA TYR A 183 -14.79 20.47 -29.75
C TYR A 183 -14.09 19.60 -30.80
N PHE A 184 -14.03 18.28 -30.59
CA PHE A 184 -13.44 17.36 -31.56
C PHE A 184 -14.16 17.39 -32.90
N THR A 185 -15.49 17.35 -32.92
CA THR A 185 -16.23 17.42 -34.20
C THR A 185 -16.00 18.72 -34.96
N ILE A 186 -15.82 19.86 -34.26
CA ILE A 186 -15.49 21.15 -34.88
C ILE A 186 -14.04 21.16 -35.39
N THR A 187 -13.08 20.59 -34.64
CA THR A 187 -11.68 20.55 -35.08
C THR A 187 -11.44 19.56 -36.21
N TYR A 188 -12.10 18.41 -36.20
CA TYR A 188 -12.04 17.42 -37.28
C TYR A 188 -12.67 17.97 -38.57
N ARG A 189 -13.83 18.64 -38.49
CA ARG A 189 -14.43 19.30 -39.67
C ARG A 189 -13.58 20.43 -40.23
N ARG A 190 -12.76 21.07 -39.40
CA ARG A 190 -11.83 22.12 -39.83
C ARG A 190 -10.53 21.57 -40.44
N GLY A 191 -10.28 20.27 -40.30
CA GLY A 191 -9.10 19.59 -40.85
C GLY A 191 -9.29 19.01 -42.26
N GLU A 192 -10.51 19.04 -42.82
CA GLU A 192 -10.77 18.51 -44.18
C GLU A 192 -10.59 19.56 -45.30
N ASP A 193 -10.34 20.85 -44.97
CA ASP A 193 -10.28 21.93 -45.96
C ASP A 193 -8.86 22.40 -46.36
N GLU A 194 -7.79 21.71 -45.97
CA GLU A 194 -6.42 22.04 -46.43
C GLU A 194 -5.71 20.85 -47.08
N LEU A 195 -5.90 20.69 -48.39
CA LEU A 195 -4.94 20.02 -49.27
C LEU A 195 -4.27 21.08 -50.15
N PRO A 196 -2.98 21.42 -49.96
CA PRO A 196 -2.23 22.19 -50.95
C PRO A 196 -1.63 21.24 -51.99
N GLN A 197 -2.26 21.25 -53.15
CA GLN A 197 -1.78 20.67 -54.40
C GLN A 197 -0.62 21.52 -54.93
N GLN A 198 0.64 21.13 -54.64
CA GLN A 198 1.81 21.78 -55.24
C GLN A 198 2.28 21.03 -56.49
N GLY A 199 1.73 21.47 -57.61
CA GLY A 199 2.49 21.81 -58.82
C GLY A 199 3.43 20.75 -59.41
N VAL A 200 2.85 19.94 -60.30
CA VAL A 200 3.52 19.21 -61.36
C VAL A 200 4.14 20.18 -62.40
N LEU A 201 5.27 19.79 -63.01
CA LEU A 201 6.06 20.40 -64.12
C LEU A 201 6.88 21.67 -63.76
N ALA A 202 8.18 21.82 -64.04
CA ALA A 202 9.15 21.23 -64.98
C ALA A 202 10.57 21.40 -64.35
N LEU A 203 11.64 20.69 -64.68
CA LEU A 203 12.16 20.27 -65.97
C LEU A 203 13.23 19.18 -65.74
N GLN A 204 13.26 18.24 -66.68
CA GLN A 204 14.07 17.02 -66.73
C GLN A 204 15.58 17.23 -66.49
N LYS A 205 16.19 16.33 -65.71
CA LYS A 205 17.48 15.75 -66.09
C LYS A 205 17.66 14.34 -65.53
N GLU A 206 17.50 13.39 -66.44
CA GLU A 206 18.19 12.11 -66.62
C GLU A 206 18.38 11.12 -65.44
N GLU A 207 18.09 9.86 -65.79
CA GLU A 207 17.94 8.65 -64.98
C GLU A 207 19.27 7.91 -64.73
N LYS A 208 19.48 7.40 -63.51
CA LYS A 208 20.30 6.19 -63.23
C LYS A 208 19.84 5.51 -61.92
N PRO A 209 19.66 4.17 -61.87
CA PRO A 209 19.12 3.46 -60.69
C PRO A 209 20.18 3.18 -59.59
N PRO A 210 19.78 2.72 -58.38
CA PRO A 210 20.26 3.25 -57.11
C PRO A 210 21.52 2.57 -56.56
N VAL A 211 22.45 3.37 -56.05
CA VAL A 211 23.51 2.90 -55.14
C VAL A 211 22.90 2.85 -53.74
N VAL A 212 22.73 1.63 -53.22
CA VAL A 212 22.41 1.36 -51.82
C VAL A 212 23.55 1.88 -50.96
N SER A 213 23.33 2.95 -50.19
CA SER A 213 24.24 3.37 -49.14
C SER A 213 23.99 2.52 -47.90
N VAL A 214 24.70 1.40 -47.79
CA VAL A 214 24.77 0.62 -46.54
C VAL A 214 25.69 1.39 -45.59
N SER A 215 25.15 1.79 -44.44
CA SER A 215 25.95 2.32 -43.33
C SER A 215 26.73 1.17 -42.69
N THR A 216 27.94 0.90 -43.17
CA THR A 216 28.90 0.03 -42.46
C THR A 216 29.41 0.74 -41.22
N VAL A 217 29.02 0.24 -40.05
CA VAL A 217 29.60 0.66 -38.76
C VAL A 217 30.97 0.03 -38.64
N ASP A 218 32.00 0.86 -38.46
CA ASP A 218 33.39 0.44 -38.27
C ASP A 218 33.58 0.02 -36.81
N TYR A 219 33.74 -1.29 -36.58
CA TYR A 219 34.05 -1.81 -35.24
C TYR A 219 35.57 -1.89 -35.10
N GLY A 220 36.16 -0.96 -34.34
CA GLY A 220 37.57 -1.03 -33.97
C GLY A 220 37.88 -2.29 -33.16
N VAL A 221 38.86 -3.07 -33.62
CA VAL A 221 39.40 -4.24 -32.94
C VAL A 221 40.38 -3.78 -31.86
N LEU A 222 40.15 -4.14 -30.60
CA LEU A 222 41.17 -4.02 -29.54
C LEU A 222 42.09 -5.24 -29.59
N GLU A 223 43.34 -5.02 -29.96
CA GLU A 223 44.40 -6.01 -29.86
C GLU A 223 44.97 -6.01 -28.44
N PHE A 224 44.77 -7.10 -27.71
CA PHE A 224 45.41 -7.33 -26.42
C PHE A 224 46.68 -8.15 -26.63
N GLN A 225 47.84 -7.55 -26.31
CA GLN A 225 49.12 -8.26 -26.27
C GLN A 225 49.06 -9.35 -25.19
N TRP A 226 49.11 -10.61 -25.62
CA TRP A 226 49.30 -11.75 -24.75
C TRP A 226 50.78 -12.09 -24.72
N ASP A 227 51.45 -11.82 -23.60
CA ASP A 227 52.86 -12.20 -23.41
C ASP A 227 52.93 -13.66 -22.96
N PRO A 228 53.52 -14.59 -23.74
CA PRO A 228 53.62 -15.99 -23.37
C PRO A 228 54.95 -16.22 -22.66
N HIS A 229 54.92 -16.37 -21.33
CA HIS A 229 55.69 -17.33 -20.54
C HIS A 229 55.91 -16.85 -19.10
N THR A 230 55.11 -17.36 -18.17
CA THR A 230 55.60 -17.74 -16.83
C THR A 230 54.78 -18.95 -16.38
N GLN A 231 55.40 -20.13 -16.37
CA GLN A 231 54.79 -21.33 -15.79
C GLN A 231 54.83 -21.22 -14.27
N VAL A 232 53.67 -21.35 -13.61
CA VAL A 232 53.52 -21.54 -12.16
C VAL A 232 52.48 -22.66 -11.92
N PRO A 233 52.65 -23.57 -10.93
CA PRO A 233 51.87 -24.80 -10.80
C PRO A 233 50.38 -24.58 -10.46
N PRO A 234 49.50 -25.59 -10.59
CA PRO A 234 48.08 -25.42 -10.29
C PRO A 234 47.88 -25.31 -8.78
N GLU A 235 47.63 -24.10 -8.30
CA GLU A 235 47.25 -23.85 -6.92
C GLU A 235 45.73 -23.97 -6.78
N SER A 236 45.34 -24.74 -5.76
CA SER A 236 44.00 -25.21 -5.42
C SER A 236 42.95 -24.10 -5.33
N CYS A 237 41.69 -24.48 -5.62
CA CYS A 237 40.49 -23.69 -5.39
C CYS A 237 40.54 -22.92 -4.06
N PRO A 238 40.16 -21.62 -4.01
CA PRO A 238 40.07 -20.93 -2.74
C PRO A 238 38.96 -21.60 -1.92
N ALA A 239 39.35 -22.22 -0.81
CA ALA A 239 38.43 -22.68 0.20
C ALA A 239 37.61 -21.48 0.72
N ASP A 240 36.31 -21.70 0.83
CA ASP A 240 35.31 -20.82 1.41
C ASP A 240 35.78 -20.29 2.78
N GLN A 241 36.31 -19.07 2.82
CA GLN A 241 36.67 -18.38 4.06
C GLN A 241 35.43 -17.68 4.62
N THR A 242 34.53 -18.45 5.22
CA THR A 242 33.47 -17.90 6.06
C THR A 242 34.06 -17.57 7.43
N GLU A 243 34.25 -16.28 7.71
CA GLU A 243 34.71 -15.81 9.01
C GLU A 243 33.52 -15.71 9.97
N TYR A 244 33.48 -16.56 10.99
CA TYR A 244 32.47 -16.54 12.04
C TYR A 244 32.98 -15.69 13.22
N ALA A 245 32.17 -14.72 13.65
CA ALA A 245 32.41 -14.01 14.91
C ALA A 245 31.71 -14.73 16.07
N THR A 246 32.45 -14.99 17.15
CA THR A 246 31.91 -15.57 18.39
C THR A 246 31.40 -14.46 19.31
N ILE A 247 30.10 -14.48 19.63
CA ILE A 247 29.51 -13.57 20.62
C ILE A 247 29.69 -14.20 22.01
N ILE A 248 30.48 -13.57 22.88
CA ILE A 248 30.65 -13.98 24.27
C ILE A 248 29.71 -13.14 25.14
N PHE A 249 28.78 -13.78 25.84
CA PHE A 249 27.95 -13.13 26.83
C PHE A 249 28.71 -13.02 28.17
N PRO A 250 28.69 -11.86 28.84
CA PRO A 250 29.27 -11.75 30.18
C PRO A 250 28.47 -12.62 31.18
N GLU A 251 29.18 -13.26 32.09
CA GLU A 251 28.60 -14.12 33.12
C GLU A 251 27.71 -13.29 34.05
N GLU A 252 26.46 -13.71 34.24
CA GLU A 252 25.55 -13.05 35.19
C GLU A 252 26.14 -13.15 36.60
N LYS A 253 26.31 -12.00 37.25
CA LYS A 253 26.73 -11.96 38.65
C LYS A 253 25.69 -12.72 39.48
N PRO A 254 26.10 -13.66 40.35
CA PRO A 254 25.17 -14.32 41.24
C PRO A 254 24.50 -13.28 42.14
N VAL A 255 23.17 -13.21 42.06
CA VAL A 255 22.35 -12.46 43.00
C VAL A 255 22.60 -13.05 44.37
N THR A 256 23.37 -12.35 45.19
CA THR A 256 23.60 -12.71 46.58
C THR A 256 22.27 -12.50 47.31
N PRO A 257 21.67 -13.52 47.94
CA PRO A 257 20.50 -13.27 48.78
C PRO A 257 20.95 -12.45 49.98
N GLU A 258 20.39 -11.26 50.15
CA GLU A 258 20.53 -10.49 51.38
C GLU A 258 19.99 -11.33 52.54
N ARG A 259 20.92 -11.85 53.35
CA ARG A 259 20.61 -12.54 54.59
C ARG A 259 20.13 -11.51 55.59
N GLY A 260 18.81 -11.29 55.61
CA GLY A 260 18.11 -10.51 56.63
C GLY A 260 18.53 -10.99 58.02
N LYS A 261 19.04 -10.04 58.81
CA LYS A 261 19.61 -10.23 60.14
C LYS A 261 18.54 -10.72 61.11
N LYS A 262 18.89 -11.79 61.84
CA LYS A 262 18.24 -12.22 63.08
C LYS A 262 18.50 -11.13 64.13
N HIS A 263 17.46 -10.41 64.57
CA HIS A 263 17.51 -9.68 65.83
C HIS A 263 17.19 -10.67 66.95
N GLN A 264 18.15 -10.83 67.85
CA GLN A 264 17.98 -11.44 69.16
C GLN A 264 18.47 -10.38 70.14
N ASP A 265 17.52 -9.70 70.76
CA ASP A 265 17.46 -9.32 72.18
C ASP A 265 16.07 -8.73 72.46
#